data_AF-A0A535G148-F1
#
_entry.id   AF-A0A535G148-F1
#
_cell.length_a   1.000
_cell.length_b   1.000
_cell.length_c   1.000
_cell.angle_alpha   90.00
_cell.angle_beta   90.00
_cell.angle_gamma   90.00
#
_symmetry.space_group_name_H-M   'P 1'
#
loop_
_entity.id
_entity.type
_entity.pdbx_description
1 polymer ?
#
loop_
_entity_poly.entity_id
_entity_poly.type
_entity_poly.pdbx_seq_one_letter_code
_entity_poly.pdbx_strand_id
1 'polypeptide(L)'
;MNRRTLAAVLGVAVLGSQAGHVLAYWLRFGDAAHAVQSSGVHTYFPALAKTALGAAAMVLIAALFVIGLARVVAGRRIDREAAPSFIRLLAALYTVQLAFFAGQETAEA
;
A
#
# COMPACT_ATOMS: atom_id res chain seq x y z
N MET A 1 6.04 2.30 19.36
CA MET A 1 5.70 3.03 18.12
C MET A 1 4.73 4.13 18.49
N ASN A 2 4.95 5.38 18.06
CA ASN A 2 4.01 6.47 18.38
C ASN A 2 2.72 6.33 17.54
N ARG A 3 1.61 6.97 17.98
CA ARG A 3 0.29 6.86 17.31
C ARG A 3 0.32 7.28 15.83
N ARG A 4 1.16 8.26 15.48
CA ARG A 4 1.29 8.75 14.09
C ARG A 4 1.97 7.72 13.19
N THR A 5 3.05 7.11 13.66
CA THR A 5 3.75 6.04 12.94
C THR A 5 2.86 4.81 12.80
N LEU A 6 2.10 4.44 13.85
CA LEU A 6 1.12 3.36 13.76
C LEU A 6 0.07 3.64 12.69
N ALA A 7 -0.53 4.83 12.71
CA ALA A 7 -1.53 5.23 11.71
C ALA A 7 -0.97 5.21 10.28
N ALA A 8 0.27 5.66 10.10
CA ALA A 8 0.95 5.61 8.80
C ALA A 8 1.20 4.17 8.34
N VAL A 9 1.70 3.29 9.22
CA VAL A 9 1.93 1.87 8.90
C VAL A 9 0.63 1.16 8.54
N LEU A 10 -0.43 1.38 9.31
CA LEU A 10 -1.76 0.81 9.02
C LEU A 10 -2.32 1.36 7.70
N GLY A 11 -2.24 2.67 7.47
CA GLY A 11 -2.72 3.28 6.22
C GLY A 11 -1.99 2.72 5.00
N VAL A 12 -0.66 2.61 5.05
CA VAL A 12 0.13 2.03 3.96
C VAL A 12 -0.19 0.54 3.78
N ALA A 13 -0.34 -0.22 4.87
CA ALA A 13 -0.66 -1.64 4.78
C ALA A 13 -2.04 -1.90 4.16
N VAL A 14 -3.05 -1.13 4.56
CA VAL A 14 -4.42 -1.23 4.04
C VAL A 14 -4.50 -0.82 2.57
N LEU A 15 -3.89 0.30 2.19
CA LEU A 15 -3.90 0.74 0.79
C LEU A 15 -3.06 -0.19 -0.09
N GLY A 16 -1.95 -0.70 0.44
CA GLY A 16 -1.07 -1.63 -0.25
C GLY A 16 -1.61 -3.06 -0.37
N SER A 17 -2.60 -3.45 0.44
CA SER A 17 -3.13 -4.82 0.41
C SER A 17 -3.76 -5.17 -0.94
N GLN A 18 -4.38 -4.19 -1.61
CA GLN A 18 -4.97 -4.37 -2.94
C GLN A 18 -3.90 -4.66 -4.01
N ALA A 19 -2.74 -3.99 -3.93
CA ALA A 19 -1.62 -4.30 -4.82
C ALA A 19 -1.05 -5.70 -4.54
N GLY A 20 -0.91 -6.07 -3.27
CA GLY A 20 -0.44 -7.40 -2.88
C GLY A 20 -1.38 -8.51 -3.34
N HIS A 21 -2.70 -8.29 -3.24
CA HIS A 21 -3.73 -9.20 -3.72
C HIS A 21 -3.65 -9.39 -5.25
N VAL A 22 -3.60 -8.29 -6.02
CA VAL A 22 -3.42 -8.33 -7.48
C VAL A 22 -2.13 -9.08 -7.87
N LEU A 23 -1.02 -8.83 -7.17
CA LEU A 23 0.25 -9.51 -7.40
C LEU A 23 0.15 -11.01 -7.10
N ALA A 24 -0.51 -11.40 -6.01
CA ALA A 24 -0.71 -12.80 -5.65
C ALA A 24 -1.52 -13.55 -6.71
N TYR A 25 -2.58 -12.93 -7.24
CA TYR A 25 -3.37 -13.50 -8.34
C TYR A 25 -2.54 -13.60 -9.62
N TRP A 26 -1.74 -12.59 -9.96
CA TRP A 26 -0.82 -12.65 -11.10
C TRP A 26 0.20 -13.78 -10.98
N LEU A 27 0.81 -13.94 -9.81
CA LEU A 27 1.78 -15.02 -9.56
C LEU A 27 1.14 -16.41 -9.62
N ARG A 28 -0.14 -16.53 -9.23
CA ARG A 28 -0.85 -17.81 -9.18
C ARG A 28 -1.50 -18.20 -10.51
N PHE A 29 -2.12 -17.25 -11.20
CA PHE A 29 -3.00 -17.50 -12.35
C PHE A 29 -2.45 -16.92 -13.67
N GLY A 30 -1.34 -16.18 -13.63
CA GLY A 30 -0.73 -15.57 -14.82
C GLY A 30 -1.71 -14.65 -15.57
N ASP A 31 -1.78 -14.79 -16.89
CA ASP A 31 -2.64 -13.98 -17.75
C ASP A 31 -4.13 -14.10 -17.40
N ALA A 32 -4.55 -15.20 -16.76
CA ALA A 32 -5.92 -15.39 -16.32
C ALA A 32 -6.28 -14.60 -15.05
N ALA A 33 -5.29 -14.04 -14.34
CA ALA A 33 -5.49 -13.35 -13.07
C ALA A 33 -6.57 -12.27 -13.11
N HIS A 34 -6.62 -11.48 -14.19
CA HIS A 34 -7.65 -10.46 -14.37
C HIS A 34 -9.06 -11.05 -14.54
N ALA A 35 -9.20 -12.11 -15.33
CA ALA A 35 -10.50 -12.75 -15.53
C ALA A 35 -11.00 -13.43 -14.25
N VAL A 36 -10.11 -14.08 -13.51
CA VAL A 36 -10.43 -14.76 -12.25
C VAL A 36 -10.84 -13.75 -11.17
N GLN A 37 -10.04 -12.69 -10.95
CA GLN A 37 -10.32 -11.69 -9.91
C GLN A 37 -11.49 -10.75 -10.24
N SER A 38 -11.95 -10.69 -11.50
CA SER A 38 -13.08 -9.84 -11.92
C SER A 38 -14.38 -10.62 -12.10
N SER A 39 -14.41 -11.87 -11.66
CA SER A 39 -15.58 -12.73 -11.76
C SER A 39 -16.57 -12.52 -10.61
N GLY A 40 -17.84 -12.81 -10.85
CA GLY A 40 -18.89 -12.74 -9.83
C GLY A 40 -19.07 -11.34 -9.26
N VAL A 41 -19.04 -11.21 -7.94
CA VAL A 41 -19.21 -9.92 -7.27
C VAL A 41 -17.97 -9.02 -7.38
N HIS A 42 -16.81 -9.55 -7.81
CA HIS A 42 -15.53 -8.83 -7.83
C HIS A 42 -15.22 -8.10 -9.13
N THR A 43 -16.20 -7.91 -10.02
CA THR A 43 -15.98 -7.20 -11.30
C THR A 43 -15.45 -5.78 -11.11
N TYR A 44 -15.76 -5.15 -9.98
CA TYR A 44 -15.25 -3.82 -9.62
C TYR A 44 -13.80 -3.81 -9.13
N PHE A 45 -13.26 -4.96 -8.71
CA PHE A 45 -12.01 -5.06 -7.96
C PHE A 45 -10.78 -4.55 -8.72
N PRO A 46 -10.57 -4.88 -10.02
CA PRO A 46 -9.43 -4.33 -10.77
C PRO A 46 -9.49 -2.81 -10.91
N ALA A 47 -10.70 -2.26 -11.08
CA ALA A 47 -10.90 -0.82 -11.20
C ALA A 47 -10.66 -0.13 -9.85
N LEU A 48 -11.15 -0.71 -8.76
CA LEU A 48 -10.96 -0.21 -7.40
C LEU A 48 -9.47 -0.23 -7.01
N ALA A 49 -8.77 -1.34 -7.25
CA ALA A 49 -7.34 -1.46 -6.97
C ALA A 49 -6.51 -0.45 -7.76
N LYS A 50 -6.77 -0.32 -9.09
CA LYS A 50 -6.08 0.64 -9.96
C LYS A 50 -6.32 2.08 -9.52
N THR A 51 -7.56 2.45 -9.24
CA THR A 51 -7.92 3.82 -8.83
C THR A 51 -7.35 4.18 -7.46
N ALA A 52 -7.43 3.27 -6.49
CA ALA A 52 -6.87 3.48 -5.15
C ALA A 52 -5.34 3.64 -5.19
N LEU A 53 -4.64 2.81 -5.96
CA LEU A 53 -3.19 2.91 -6.13
C LEU A 53 -2.78 4.20 -6.86
N GLY A 54 -3.51 4.56 -7.92
CA GLY A 54 -3.28 5.80 -8.65
C GLY A 54 -3.49 7.03 -7.77
N ALA A 55 -4.56 7.07 -6.99
CA ALA A 55 -4.84 8.15 -6.05
C ALA A 55 -3.77 8.23 -4.95
N ALA A 56 -3.38 7.10 -4.37
CA ALA A 56 -2.33 7.04 -3.35
C ALA A 56 -0.98 7.54 -3.88
N ALA A 57 -0.61 7.14 -5.11
CA ALA A 57 0.61 7.61 -5.76
C ALA A 57 0.58 9.13 -6.00
N MET A 58 -0.54 9.68 -6.48
CA MET A 58 -0.71 11.12 -6.68
C MET A 58 -0.57 11.90 -5.37
N VAL A 59 -1.22 11.45 -4.29
CA VAL A 59 -1.12 12.07 -2.97
C VAL A 59 0.31 12.02 -2.45
N LEU A 60 1.00 10.88 -2.60
CA LEU A 60 2.38 10.74 -2.16
C LEU A 60 3.32 11.69 -2.91
N ILE A 61 3.22 11.75 -4.24
CA ILE A 61 4.04 12.65 -5.06
C ILE A 61 3.77 14.11 -4.70
N ALA A 62 2.51 14.51 -4.57
CA ALA A 62 2.15 15.87 -4.16
C ALA A 62 2.71 16.22 -2.78
N ALA A 63 2.59 15.32 -1.80
CA ALA A 63 3.15 15.51 -0.47
C ALA A 63 4.67 15.63 -0.50
N LEU A 64 5.37 14.76 -1.22
CA LEU A 64 6.82 14.82 -1.37
C LEU A 64 7.26 16.12 -2.03
N PHE A 65 6.53 16.59 -3.06
CA PHE A 65 6.78 17.86 -3.72
C PHE A 65 6.63 19.05 -2.77
N VAL A 66 5.50 19.14 -2.05
CA VAL A 66 5.24 20.23 -1.08
C VAL A 66 6.27 20.23 0.04
N ILE A 67 6.58 19.06 0.60
CA ILE A 67 7.58 18.94 1.68
C ILE A 67 8.98 19.32 1.16
N GLY A 68 9.34 18.85 -0.03
CA GLY A 68 10.62 19.20 -0.68
C GLY A 68 10.75 20.70 -0.91
N LEU A 69 9.72 21.32 -1.49
CA LEU A 69 9.66 22.77 -1.72
C LEU A 69 9.76 23.56 -0.41
N ALA A 70 8.99 23.18 0.61
CA ALA A 70 9.03 23.83 1.92
C ALA A 70 10.42 23.76 2.57
N ARG A 71 11.14 22.64 2.38
CA ARG A 71 12.52 22.50 2.89
C ARG A 71 13.51 23.40 2.14
N VAL A 72 13.41 23.48 0.81
CA VAL A 72 14.24 24.37 -0.01
C VAL A 72 14.04 25.83 0.39
N VAL A 73 12.79 26.27 0.50
CA VAL A 73 12.44 27.64 0.89
C VAL A 73 12.91 27.95 2.33
N ALA A 74 12.79 27.00 3.25
CA ALA A 74 13.19 27.20 4.64
C ALA A 74 14.70 27.09 4.89
N GLY A 75 15.51 26.74 3.88
CA GLY A 75 16.97 26.62 4.00
C GLY A 75 17.45 25.61 5.05
N ARG A 76 16.61 24.66 5.47
CA ARG A 76 16.94 23.71 6.55
C ARG A 76 17.90 22.63 6.05
N ARG A 77 18.97 22.37 6.80
CA ARG A 77 19.83 21.21 6.58
C ARG A 77 19.08 19.92 6.93
N ILE A 78 19.33 18.86 6.17
CA ILE A 78 18.78 17.53 6.44
C ILE A 78 19.70 16.87 7.47
N ASP A 79 19.20 16.71 8.69
CA ASP A 79 19.88 15.90 9.70
C ASP A 79 19.75 14.42 9.32
N ARG A 80 20.87 13.70 9.36
CA ARG A 80 20.88 12.25 9.17
C ARG A 80 20.52 11.59 10.49
N GLU A 81 19.26 11.24 10.65
CA GLU A 81 18.81 10.39 11.75
C GLU A 81 19.01 8.91 11.42
N ALA A 82 19.21 8.09 12.46
CA ALA A 82 19.25 6.65 12.33
C ALA A 82 17.88 6.14 11.85
N ALA A 83 17.86 5.50 10.68
CA ALA A 83 16.63 4.96 10.12
C ALA A 83 16.12 3.77 10.94
N PRO A 84 14.80 3.64 11.17
CA PRO A 84 14.23 2.46 11.79
C PRO A 84 14.50 1.20 10.94
N SER A 85 14.57 0.04 11.59
CA SER A 85 14.88 -1.24 10.92
C SER A 85 13.89 -1.54 9.79
N PHE A 86 14.41 -1.61 8.57
CA PHE A 86 13.64 -1.96 7.37
C PHE A 86 12.97 -3.33 7.50
N ILE A 87 13.65 -4.32 8.05
CA ILE A 87 13.11 -5.68 8.26
C ILE A 87 11.90 -5.66 9.18
N ARG A 88 11.94 -4.87 10.27
CA ARG A 88 10.79 -4.74 11.18
C ARG A 88 9.60 -4.08 10.50
N LEU A 89 9.84 -3.05 9.68
CA LEU A 89 8.80 -2.39 8.92
C LEU A 89 8.17 -3.34 7.90
N LEU A 90 9.00 -4.07 7.14
CA LEU A 90 8.55 -5.04 6.15
C LEU A 90 7.69 -6.14 6.81
N ALA A 91 8.15 -6.71 7.92
CA ALA A 91 7.40 -7.73 8.65
C ALA A 91 6.04 -7.23 9.15
N ALA A 92 5.99 -5.98 9.65
CA ALA A 92 4.73 -5.37 10.10
C ALA A 92 3.76 -5.16 8.93
N LEU A 93 4.22 -4.59 7.81
CA LEU A 93 3.41 -4.37 6.62
C LEU A 93 2.89 -5.70 6.04
N TYR A 94 3.78 -6.68 5.91
CA TYR A 94 3.43 -8.02 5.40
C TYR A 94 2.37 -8.70 6.27
N THR A 95 2.52 -8.65 7.60
CA THR A 95 1.57 -9.28 8.52
C THR A 95 0.17 -8.69 8.39
N VAL A 96 0.07 -7.36 8.31
CA VAL A 96 -1.22 -6.69 8.13
C VAL A 96 -1.81 -7.02 6.77
N GLN A 97 -1.02 -6.93 5.69
CA GLN A 97 -1.48 -7.26 4.33
C GLN A 97 -1.97 -8.72 4.23
N LEU A 98 -1.26 -9.66 4.86
CA LEU A 98 -1.66 -11.07 4.91
C LEU A 98 -2.97 -11.27 5.66
N ALA A 99 -3.18 -10.58 6.78
CA ALA A 99 -4.43 -10.64 7.52
C ALA A 99 -5.63 -10.11 6.70
N PHE A 100 -5.43 -9.01 5.96
CA PHE A 100 -6.45 -8.49 5.04
C PHE A 100 -6.73 -9.48 3.91
N PHE A 101 -5.68 -10.00 3.27
CA PHE A 101 -5.82 -10.99 2.20
C PHE A 101 -6.60 -12.23 2.66
N ALA A 102 -6.20 -12.81 3.80
CA ALA A 102 -6.87 -13.97 4.36
C ALA A 102 -8.34 -13.67 4.74
N GLY A 103 -8.61 -12.49 5.30
CA GLY A 103 -9.96 -12.07 5.65
C GLY A 103 -10.86 -11.92 4.42
N GLN A 104 -10.36 -11.31 3.35
CA GLN A 104 -11.08 -11.18 2.07
C GLN A 104 -11.40 -12.56 1.50
N GLU A 105 -10.39 -13.41 1.31
CA GLU A 105 -10.58 -14.74 0.73
C GLU A 105 -11.46 -15.65 1.61
N THR A 106 -11.45 -15.50 2.94
CA THR A 106 -12.33 -16.29 3.82
C THR A 106 -13.78 -15.83 3.78
N ALA A 107 -14.01 -14.51 3.68
CA ALA A 107 -15.36 -13.96 3.59
C ALA A 107 -16.00 -14.17 2.21
N GLU A 108 -15.17 -14.35 1.18
CA GLU A 108 -15.57 -14.41 -0.23
C GLU A 108 -15.52 -15.84 -0.82
N ALA A 109 -15.02 -16.83 -0.06
CA ALA A 109 -15.02 -18.27 -0.41
C ALA A 109 -16.34 -18.96 -0.08
#